data_AF-A0A7Y4T230-F1
#
_entry.id   AF-A0A7Y4T230-F1
#
_cell.length_a   1.000
_cell.length_b   1.000
_cell.length_c   1.000
_cell.angle_alpha   90.00
_cell.angle_beta   90.00
_cell.angle_gamma   90.00
#
_symmetry.space_group_name_H-M   'P 1'
#
loop_
_entity.id
_entity.type
_entity.pdbx_description
1 polymer ?
#
loop_
_entity_poly.entity_id
_entity_poly.type
_entity_poly.pdbx_seq_one_letter_code
_entity_poly.pdbx_strand_id
1 'polypeptide(L)'
;MIHYYSFYIGDPGSRASTWKFVDMKIPAVDPRSAVMLHHFLEMYDMRIRCPWAPNKHRYFEPAPIIVDNKYRALIEWDKIERKSYGYTLVQFKRIRRISQYELMPMFKQLPLSAYK
;
A
#
# COMPACT_ATOMS: atom_id res chain seq x y z
N MET A 1 8.05 3.10 -15.53
CA MET A 1 9.11 3.33 -14.53
C MET A 1 8.65 2.66 -13.24
N ILE A 2 9.52 1.98 -12.49
CA ILE A 2 9.14 1.34 -11.22
C ILE A 2 9.40 2.34 -10.09
N HIS A 3 8.36 2.70 -9.36
CA HIS A 3 8.46 3.49 -8.14
C HIS A 3 8.35 2.58 -6.92
N TYR A 4 8.79 3.09 -5.77
CA TYR A 4 8.75 2.39 -4.51
C TYR A 4 7.77 3.08 -3.58
N TYR A 5 6.99 2.32 -2.82
CA TYR A 5 5.88 2.88 -2.04
C TYR A 5 5.95 2.51 -0.57
N SER A 6 5.59 3.46 0.28
CA SER A 6 5.40 3.27 1.72
C SER A 6 4.05 3.82 2.15
N PHE A 7 3.55 3.39 3.30
CA PHE A 7 2.16 3.62 3.68
C PHE A 7 2.08 4.28 5.05
N TYR A 8 1.17 5.23 5.21
CA TYR A 8 0.65 5.62 6.53
C TYR A 8 -0.69 4.95 6.72
N ILE A 9 -0.79 4.16 7.79
CA ILE A 9 -1.95 3.33 8.10
C ILE A 9 -2.55 3.79 9.44
N GLY A 10 -3.88 3.85 9.53
CA GLY A 10 -4.55 4.18 10.77
C GLY A 10 -6.07 4.12 10.67
N ASP A 11 -6.73 4.10 11.82
CA ASP A 11 -8.19 3.99 11.93
C ASP A 11 -8.91 5.21 11.35
N PRO A 12 -10.19 5.05 10.94
CA PRO A 12 -11.04 6.16 10.47
C PRO A 12 -11.10 7.30 11.50
N GLY A 13 -10.89 8.53 11.04
CA GLY A 13 -10.93 9.72 11.89
C GLY A 13 -9.77 9.85 12.89
N SER A 14 -8.80 8.93 12.88
CA SER A 14 -7.62 9.01 13.75
C SER A 14 -6.73 10.20 13.40
N ARG A 15 -6.13 10.82 14.42
CA ARG A 15 -5.25 12.00 14.26
C ARG A 15 -3.99 11.61 13.49
N ALA A 16 -3.42 12.54 12.70
CA ALA A 16 -2.23 12.25 11.89
C ALA A 16 -1.01 11.76 12.69
N SER A 17 -0.90 12.16 13.96
CA SER A 17 0.15 11.72 14.88
C SER A 17 0.04 10.25 15.30
N THR A 18 -1.15 9.63 15.18
CA THR A 18 -1.38 8.23 15.55
C THR A 18 -1.27 7.29 14.36
N TRP A 19 -1.01 7.81 13.16
CA TRP A 19 -0.84 6.98 11.97
C TRP A 19 0.49 6.23 12.03
N LYS A 20 0.43 4.92 11.78
CA LYS A 20 1.61 4.06 11.72
C LYS A 20 2.26 4.19 10.35
N PHE A 21 3.56 4.51 10.33
CA PHE A 21 4.35 4.46 9.12
C PHE A 21 4.83 3.03 8.85
N VAL A 22 4.51 2.51 7.67
CA VAL A 22 4.89 1.18 7.18
C VAL A 22 5.87 1.37 6.03
N ASP A 23 7.16 1.30 6.36
CA ASP A 23 8.27 1.59 5.47
C ASP A 23 8.76 0.37 4.66
N MET A 24 7.86 -0.24 3.88
CA MET A 24 8.19 -1.45 3.12
C MET A 24 8.90 -1.18 1.79
N LYS A 25 8.77 0.04 1.25
CA LYS A 25 9.26 0.42 -0.09
C LYS A 25 8.89 -0.64 -1.13
N ILE A 26 7.59 -0.89 -1.30
CA ILE A 26 7.08 -1.89 -2.24
C ILE A 26 7.30 -1.40 -3.67
N PRO A 27 7.97 -2.15 -4.56
CA PRO A 27 8.08 -1.79 -5.96
C PRO A 27 6.74 -1.97 -6.66
N ALA A 28 6.21 -0.90 -7.27
CA ALA A 28 4.98 -0.97 -8.06
C ALA A 28 5.02 0.01 -9.24
N VAL A 29 4.17 -0.26 -10.23
CA VAL A 29 4.03 0.59 -11.43
C VAL A 29 3.17 1.83 -11.13
N ASP A 30 2.23 1.70 -10.20
CA ASP A 30 1.26 2.73 -9.84
C ASP A 30 0.78 2.56 -8.38
N PRO A 31 0.16 3.60 -7.79
CA PRO A 31 -0.29 3.57 -6.39
C PRO A 31 -1.34 2.51 -6.08
N ARG A 32 -2.22 2.16 -7.04
CA ARG A 32 -3.26 1.14 -6.86
C ARG A 32 -2.62 -0.24 -6.75
N SER A 33 -1.69 -0.55 -7.64
CA SER A 33 -0.88 -1.77 -7.58
C SER A 33 -0.09 -1.88 -6.26
N ALA A 34 0.44 -0.77 -5.75
CA ALA A 34 1.16 -0.76 -4.48
C ALA A 34 0.27 -1.16 -3.29
N VAL A 35 -0.94 -0.60 -3.22
CA VAL A 35 -1.93 -0.92 -2.17
C VAL A 35 -2.45 -2.36 -2.31
N MET A 36 -2.66 -2.84 -3.55
CA MET A 36 -3.01 -4.25 -3.80
C MET A 36 -1.93 -5.21 -3.27
N LEU A 37 -0.65 -4.93 -3.57
CA LEU A 37 0.48 -5.73 -3.10
C LEU A 37 0.60 -5.69 -1.58
N HIS A 38 0.49 -4.51 -0.96
CA HIS A 38 0.52 -4.37 0.48
C HIS A 38 -0.61 -5.18 1.15
N HIS A 39 -1.84 -5.05 0.65
CA HIS A 39 -2.98 -5.81 1.15
C HIS A 39 -2.77 -7.32 1.04
N PHE A 40 -2.25 -7.78 -0.11
CA PHE A 40 -1.94 -9.19 -0.33
C PHE A 40 -0.90 -9.71 0.66
N LEU A 41 0.19 -8.97 0.88
CA LEU A 41 1.25 -9.35 1.82
C LEU A 41 0.72 -9.46 3.25
N GLU A 42 -0.14 -8.54 3.68
CA GLU A 42 -0.76 -8.61 5.01
C GLU A 42 -1.69 -9.82 5.16
N MET A 43 -2.48 -10.12 4.14
CA MET A 43 -3.36 -11.30 4.14
C MET A 43 -2.55 -12.61 4.12
N TYR A 44 -1.44 -12.63 3.40
CA TYR A 44 -0.51 -13.76 3.37
C TYR A 44 0.13 -13.99 4.75
N ASP A 45 0.61 -12.93 5.40
CA ASP A 45 1.18 -12.97 6.74
C ASP A 45 0.14 -13.36 7.80
N MET A 46 -1.12 -12.94 7.65
CA MET A 46 -2.23 -13.39 8.50
C MET A 46 -2.47 -14.89 8.37
N ARG A 47 -2.41 -15.46 7.17
CA ARG A 47 -2.55 -16.91 6.96
C ARG A 47 -1.43 -17.70 7.60
N ILE A 48 -0.19 -17.22 7.51
CA ILE A 48 0.96 -17.87 8.17
C ILE A 48 0.73 -17.93 9.68
N ARG A 49 0.26 -16.82 10.28
CA ARG A 49 0.00 -16.73 11.72
C ARG A 49 -1.25 -17.49 12.17
N CYS A 50 -2.27 -17.57 11.31
CA CYS A 50 -3.56 -18.21 11.60
C CYS A 50 -3.95 -19.18 10.47
N PRO A 51 -3.37 -20.41 10.43
CA PRO A 51 -3.64 -21.38 9.35
C PRO A 51 -5.12 -21.80 9.24
N TRP A 52 -5.87 -21.68 10.34
CA TRP A 52 -7.28 -22.05 10.45
C TRP A 52 -8.23 -20.99 9.89
N ALA A 53 -7.74 -19.78 9.57
CA ALA A 53 -8.58 -18.72 9.05
C ALA A 53 -9.10 -19.08 7.64
N PRO A 54 -10.41 -18.90 7.37
CA PRO A 54 -11.00 -19.29 6.09
C PRO A 54 -10.30 -18.56 4.95
N ASN A 55 -9.77 -19.37 4.04
CA ASN A 55 -8.94 -18.92 2.95
C ASN A 55 -9.82 -18.37 1.80
N LYS A 56 -10.07 -17.05 1.79
CA LYS A 56 -10.69 -16.35 0.65
C LYS A 56 -9.62 -15.81 -0.31
N HIS A 57 -8.54 -16.54 -0.58
CA HIS A 57 -7.54 -16.13 -1.58
C HIS A 57 -8.13 -16.21 -3.00
N ARG A 58 -8.70 -15.09 -3.43
CA ARG A 58 -8.59 -14.65 -4.81
C ARG A 58 -7.70 -13.41 -4.79
N TYR A 59 -6.92 -13.19 -5.84
CA TYR A 59 -6.29 -11.90 -6.11
C TYR A 59 -7.42 -10.87 -6.30
N PHE A 60 -8.03 -10.45 -5.20
CA PHE A 60 -9.13 -9.51 -5.19
C PHE A 60 -8.54 -8.14 -4.92
N GLU A 61 -8.88 -7.21 -5.80
CA GLU A 61 -8.61 -5.81 -5.57
C GLU A 61 -9.26 -5.38 -4.25
N PRO A 62 -8.54 -4.73 -3.32
CA PRO A 62 -9.13 -4.32 -2.06
C PRO A 62 -10.31 -3.39 -2.35
N ALA A 63 -11.47 -3.71 -1.80
CA ALA A 63 -12.66 -2.90 -1.96
C ALA A 63 -12.41 -1.46 -1.47
N PRO A 64 -13.04 -0.43 -2.05
CA PRO A 64 -12.85 0.96 -1.64
C PRO A 64 -13.02 1.19 -0.13
N ILE A 65 -13.95 0.46 0.51
CA ILE A 65 -14.16 0.52 1.96
C ILE A 65 -12.95 0.08 2.79
N ILE A 66 -12.15 -0.87 2.28
CA ILE A 66 -10.92 -1.31 2.94
C ILE A 66 -9.86 -0.20 2.83
N VAL A 67 -9.78 0.43 1.65
CA VAL A 67 -8.86 1.55 1.41
C VAL A 67 -9.20 2.72 2.32
N ASP A 68 -10.48 3.08 2.43
CA ASP A 68 -10.99 4.16 3.27
C ASP A 68 -10.77 3.92 4.77
N ASN A 69 -10.92 2.67 5.21
CA ASN A 69 -10.77 2.34 6.62
C ASN A 69 -9.32 2.29 7.09
N LYS A 70 -8.36 2.04 6.19
CA LYS A 70 -7.00 1.68 6.58
C LYS A 70 -5.93 2.65 6.09
N TYR A 71 -5.98 3.05 4.82
CA TYR A 71 -4.86 3.72 4.16
C TYR A 71 -5.04 5.24 4.21
N ARG A 72 -4.22 5.94 5.01
CA ARG A 72 -4.34 7.38 5.22
C ARG A 72 -3.48 8.20 4.26
N ALA A 73 -2.30 7.71 3.91
CA ALA A 73 -1.47 8.29 2.87
C ALA A 73 -0.50 7.27 2.27
N LEU A 74 -0.14 7.48 1.01
CA LEU A 74 0.96 6.81 0.33
C LEU A 74 2.15 7.75 0.22
N ILE A 75 3.35 7.21 0.37
CA ILE A 75 4.59 7.92 0.05
C ILE A 75 5.23 7.22 -1.14
N GLU A 76 5.48 7.99 -2.20
CA GLU A 76 6.11 7.54 -3.41
C GLU A 76 7.60 7.92 -3.40
N TRP A 77 8.44 6.97 -3.77
CA TRP A 77 9.89 7.07 -3.73
C TRP A 77 10.51 6.66 -5.06
N ASP A 78 11.56 7.39 -5.45
CA ASP A 78 12.48 6.96 -6.50
C ASP A 78 13.69 6.29 -5.89
N LYS A 79 14.07 5.15 -6.47
CA LYS A 79 15.34 4.50 -6.16
C LYS A 79 16.47 5.22 -6.90
N ILE A 80 17.44 5.71 -6.15
CA ILE A 80 18.66 6.33 -6.65
C ILE A 80 19.82 5.41 -6.32
N GLU A 81 20.54 4.98 -7.35
CA GLU A 81 21.76 4.18 -7.19
C GLU A 81 22.98 5.08 -7.36
N ARG A 82 23.75 5.26 -6.29
CA ARG A 82 25.01 6.00 -6.33
C ARG A 82 26.17 5.01 -6.30
N LYS A 83 26.97 4.99 -7.35
CA LYS A 83 28.22 4.23 -7.39
C LYS A 83 29.27 4.98 -6.56
N SER A 84 29.86 4.33 -5.57
CA SER A 84 30.91 4.90 -4.74
C SER A 84 31.91 3.81 -4.36
N TYR A 85 33.21 4.08 -4.54
CA TYR A 85 34.31 3.21 -4.11
C TYR A 85 34.11 1.69 -4.33
N GLY A 86 33.65 1.29 -5.52
CA GLY A 86 33.48 -0.13 -5.88
C GLY A 86 32.18 -0.79 -5.43
N TYR A 87 31.27 -0.08 -4.76
CA TYR A 87 29.94 -0.57 -4.41
C TYR A 87 28.82 0.38 -4.87
N THR A 88 27.60 -0.14 -4.97
CA THR A 88 26.41 0.64 -5.30
C THR A 88 25.62 0.90 -4.03
N LEU A 89 25.55 2.16 -3.61
CA LEU A 89 24.75 2.59 -2.49
C LEU A 89 23.33 2.93 -2.97
N VAL A 90 22.35 2.20 -2.46
CA VAL A 90 20.93 2.38 -2.79
C VAL A 90 20.32 3.42 -1.85
N GLN A 91 19.78 4.50 -2.42
CA GLN A 91 19.03 5.54 -1.71
C GLN A 91 17.61 5.64 -2.25
N PHE A 92 16.71 6.15 -1.42
CA PHE A 92 15.32 6.41 -1.81
C PHE A 92 15.01 7.89 -1.62
N LYS A 93 14.63 8.57 -2.70
CA LYS A 93 14.24 9.97 -2.67
C LYS A 93 12.73 10.07 -2.71
N ARG A 94 12.14 10.77 -1.75
CA ARG A 94 10.69 11.01 -1.73
C ARG A 94 10.31 11.87 -2.93
N ILE A 95 9.36 11.40 -3.72
CA ILE A 95 8.79 12.13 -4.86
C ILE A 95 7.59 12.92 -4.38
N ARG A 96 6.57 12.20 -3.91
CA ARG A 96 5.25 12.75 -3.60
C ARG A 96 4.61 12.00 -2.45
N ARG A 97 3.75 12.71 -1.73
CA ARG A 97 2.79 12.12 -0.79
C ARG A 97 1.41 12.14 -1.44
N ILE A 98 0.77 11.00 -1.51
CA ILE A 98 -0.58 10.79 -2.05
C ILE A 98 -1.52 10.66 -0.86
N SER A 99 -2.51 11.55 -0.78
CA SER A 99 -3.51 11.50 0.28
C SER A 99 -4.52 10.37 0.06
N GLN A 100 -5.24 9.98 1.11
CA GLN A 100 -6.35 9.04 1.00
C GLN A 100 -7.40 9.47 -0.04
N TYR A 101 -7.72 10.77 -0.09
CA TYR A 101 -8.69 11.32 -1.05
C TYR A 101 -8.24 11.15 -2.51
N GLU A 102 -6.94 11.16 -2.78
CA GLU A 102 -6.40 10.88 -4.11
C GLU A 102 -6.35 9.37 -4.41
N LEU A 103 -6.17 8.52 -3.39
CA LEU A 103 -6.17 7.06 -3.54
C LEU A 103 -7.56 6.52 -3.84
N MET A 104 -8.59 7.00 -3.15
CA MET A 104 -9.95 6.47 -3.21
C MET A 104 -10.52 6.35 -4.64
N PRO A 105 -10.42 7.37 -5.52
CA PRO A 105 -10.88 7.29 -6.90
C PRO A 105 -10.22 6.18 -7.73
N MET A 106 -9.01 5.75 -7.37
CA MET A 106 -8.25 4.74 -8.11
C MET A 106 -8.85 3.32 -7.99
N PHE A 107 -9.67 3.08 -6.97
CA PHE A 107 -10.20 1.74 -6.64
C PHE A 107 -11.58 1.43 -7.22
N LYS A 108 -12.16 2.31 -8.05
CA LYS A 108 -13.53 2.26 -8.64
C LYS A 108 -14.63 1.85 -7.63
N GLN A 109 -15.67 2.65 -7.49
CA GLN A 109 -16.88 2.16 -6.83
C GLN A 109 -17.44 1.00 -7.66
N LEU A 110 -17.19 -0.25 -7.26
CA LEU A 110 -17.98 -1.37 -7.74
C LEU A 110 -19.44 -1.00 -7.47
N PRO A 111 -20.34 -1.10 -8.47
CA PRO A 111 -21.75 -0.83 -8.22
C PRO A 111 -22.22 -1.73 -7.07
N LEU A 112 -23.09 -1.21 -6.21
CA LEU A 112 -23.60 -1.93 -5.03
C LEU A 112 -24.19 -3.32 -5.36
N SER A 113 -24.55 -3.55 -6.63
CA SER A 113 -24.98 -4.85 -7.17
C SER A 113 -23.90 -5.94 -7.18
N ALA A 114 -22.62 -5.59 -7.07
CA ALA A 114 -21.50 -6.53 -7.08
C ALA A 114 -21.20 -7.16 -5.69
N TYR A 115 -21.90 -6.73 -4.64
CA TYR A 115 -21.72 -7.20 -3.26
C TYR A 115 -22.84 -8.15 -2.78
N LYS A 116 -23.64 -8.71 -3.70
CA LYS A 116 -24.67 -9.71 -3.40
C LYS A 116 -24.11 -11.13 -3.40
#